data_AF-A0A554WDF4-F1
#
_entry.id   AF-A0A554WDF4-F1
#
_cell.length_a   1.000
_cell.length_b   1.000
_cell.length_c   1.000
_cell.angle_alpha   90.00
_cell.angle_beta   90.00
_cell.angle_gamma   90.00
#
_symmetry.space_group_name_H-M   'P 1'
#
loop_
_entity.id
_entity.type
_entity.pdbx_description
1 polymer ?
#
loop_
_entity_poly.entity_id
_entity_poly.type
_entity_poly.pdbx_seq_one_letter_code
_entity_poly.pdbx_strand_id
1 'polypeptide(L)'
;MNRLHWMGAAAAAALLAGCATQPAPAPKAEPAKPAAAPAPAPAAAAPAAAPAASAQAREFYVVLPEDGRYYAFGSFKLYQDYLAHGEVPLTRTRIGAGPGGRTVVFAITNDDVKSGQPSQPEQVFDGKLAAAPGFYGEVFKDGRYYVFGELKDLLDFAAFGEVPYSFTDIGAGPNGATIVWVMNKDSFAKGRPAERIERFRQQRQQGK
;
A
#
# COMPACT_ATOMS: atom_id res chain seq x y z
N MET A 1 15.79 -31.00 51.89
CA MET A 1 14.83 -31.69 52.78
C MET A 1 13.57 -32.01 51.98
N ASN A 2 13.23 -33.30 51.97
CA ASN A 2 12.05 -34.07 51.48
C ASN A 2 10.92 -33.34 50.71
N ARG A 3 10.54 -33.73 49.47
CA ARG A 3 9.96 -34.99 48.92
C ARG A 3 8.54 -35.35 49.41
N LEU A 4 7.57 -35.34 48.48
CA LEU A 4 6.50 -36.35 48.28
C LEU A 4 5.73 -35.99 47.00
N HIS A 5 5.98 -36.59 45.83
CA HIS A 5 5.53 -37.89 45.30
C HIS A 5 4.02 -38.17 45.38
N TRP A 6 3.37 -38.24 44.21
CA TRP A 6 2.51 -39.38 43.91
C TRP A 6 2.72 -39.84 42.46
N MET A 7 2.93 -41.15 42.34
CA MET A 7 3.22 -41.95 41.14
C MET A 7 1.97 -42.74 40.71
N GLY A 8 1.94 -43.13 39.43
CA GLY A 8 1.18 -44.26 38.90
C GLY A 8 0.80 -43.99 37.44
N ALA A 9 1.59 -44.32 36.40
CA ALA A 9 2.02 -45.64 35.89
C ALA A 9 0.82 -46.50 35.41
N ALA A 10 0.80 -47.18 34.27
CA ALA A 10 1.69 -47.34 33.10
C ALA A 10 0.95 -48.26 32.08
N ALA A 11 1.57 -48.47 30.91
CA ALA A 11 1.39 -49.58 29.96
C ALA A 11 0.13 -49.59 29.05
N ALA A 12 0.14 -50.07 27.80
CA ALA A 12 1.15 -50.50 26.83
C ALA A 12 0.47 -50.67 25.45
N ALA A 13 1.28 -50.79 24.41
CA ALA A 13 0.98 -50.84 22.97
C ALA A 13 0.14 -52.03 22.45
N ALA A 14 -0.45 -51.88 21.25
CA ALA A 14 -0.39 -52.86 20.14
C ALA A 14 -1.00 -52.31 18.83
N LEU A 15 -0.33 -52.62 17.72
CA LEU A 15 -0.74 -52.42 16.32
C LEU A 15 -1.85 -53.41 15.91
N LEU A 16 -2.60 -53.12 14.83
CA LEU A 16 -2.82 -54.02 13.67
C LEU A 16 -3.79 -53.40 12.64
N ALA A 17 -3.44 -53.56 11.36
CA ALA A 17 -4.24 -53.22 10.18
C ALA A 17 -5.32 -54.28 9.91
N GLY A 18 -6.40 -53.93 9.20
CA GLY A 18 -7.36 -54.92 8.71
C GLY A 18 -8.53 -54.35 7.92
N CYS A 19 -8.54 -54.61 6.60
CA CYS A 19 -9.65 -54.42 5.69
C CYS A 19 -10.86 -55.30 6.06
N ALA A 20 -12.08 -54.77 5.94
CA ALA A 20 -13.29 -55.58 5.89
C ALA A 20 -13.76 -55.70 4.43
N THR A 21 -13.69 -56.92 3.90
CA THR A 21 -14.39 -57.35 2.68
C THR A 21 -15.48 -58.31 3.11
N GLN A 22 -16.62 -58.35 2.42
CA GLN A 22 -17.40 -59.59 2.36
C GLN A 22 -18.19 -59.71 1.03
N PRO A 23 -18.28 -60.93 0.43
CA PRO A 23 -18.49 -61.13 -1.00
C PRO A 23 -19.86 -61.74 -1.39
N ALA A 24 -20.07 -61.75 -2.72
CA ALA A 24 -21.21 -62.18 -3.56
C ALA A 24 -21.60 -63.68 -3.49
N PRO A 25 -22.70 -64.16 -4.16
CA PRO A 25 -22.72 -64.45 -5.63
C PRO A 25 -24.12 -64.22 -6.33
N ALA A 26 -24.25 -63.66 -7.56
CA ALA A 26 -24.14 -64.21 -8.95
C ALA A 26 -25.24 -65.24 -9.37
N PRO A 27 -25.52 -65.47 -10.69
CA PRO A 27 -25.86 -64.61 -11.85
C PRO A 27 -27.16 -65.12 -12.57
N LYS A 28 -27.77 -64.47 -13.59
CA LYS A 28 -27.45 -64.58 -15.05
C LYS A 28 -28.55 -63.92 -15.93
N ALA A 29 -28.09 -63.54 -17.13
CA ALA A 29 -28.76 -63.53 -18.45
C ALA A 29 -29.07 -62.16 -19.10
N GLU A 30 -28.18 -61.79 -20.04
CA GLU A 30 -28.37 -60.90 -21.21
C GLU A 30 -29.44 -61.43 -22.20
N PRO A 31 -29.89 -60.72 -23.28
CA PRO A 31 -29.26 -59.57 -23.96
C PRO A 31 -30.24 -58.45 -24.45
N ALA A 32 -29.66 -57.35 -24.97
CA ALA A 32 -29.97 -56.68 -26.25
C ALA A 32 -29.92 -55.13 -26.21
N LYS A 33 -29.16 -54.59 -27.16
CA LYS A 33 -28.83 -53.19 -27.45
C LYS A 33 -30.06 -52.36 -27.90
N PRO A 34 -30.14 -51.06 -27.56
CA PRO A 34 -30.13 -50.05 -28.63
C PRO A 34 -29.34 -48.75 -28.34
N ALA A 35 -28.78 -48.22 -29.43
CA ALA A 35 -28.53 -46.81 -29.80
C ALA A 35 -28.21 -45.71 -28.74
N ALA A 36 -27.02 -45.14 -28.93
CA ALA A 36 -26.57 -43.74 -28.81
C ALA A 36 -27.39 -42.72 -27.98
N ALA A 37 -26.72 -42.14 -26.98
CA ALA A 37 -26.91 -40.77 -26.53
C ALA A 37 -25.54 -40.03 -26.54
N PRO A 38 -25.48 -38.75 -26.92
CA PRO A 38 -24.22 -38.04 -27.19
C PRO A 38 -23.46 -37.71 -25.90
N ALA A 39 -22.12 -37.74 -26.00
CA ALA A 39 -21.20 -37.36 -24.94
C ALA A 39 -21.40 -35.89 -24.51
N PRO A 40 -21.36 -35.58 -23.20
CA PRO A 40 -21.32 -34.19 -22.75
C PRO A 40 -19.99 -33.55 -23.20
N ALA A 41 -20.11 -32.38 -23.82
CA ALA A 41 -19.00 -31.55 -24.26
C ALA A 41 -18.03 -31.24 -23.11
N PRO A 42 -16.71 -31.10 -23.38
CA PRO A 42 -15.74 -30.73 -22.36
C PRO A 42 -16.10 -29.36 -21.78
N ALA A 43 -16.22 -29.33 -20.45
CA ALA A 43 -16.40 -28.10 -19.69
C ALA A 43 -15.29 -27.12 -20.09
N ALA A 44 -15.71 -25.98 -20.64
CA ALA A 44 -14.84 -24.86 -20.93
C ALA A 44 -14.08 -24.50 -19.64
N ALA A 45 -12.75 -24.61 -19.70
CA ALA A 45 -11.88 -24.11 -18.67
C ALA A 45 -12.22 -22.63 -18.44
N ALA A 46 -12.58 -22.31 -17.20
CA ALA A 46 -12.78 -20.93 -16.79
C ALA A 46 -11.51 -20.12 -17.13
N PRO A 47 -11.65 -18.92 -17.73
CA PRO A 47 -10.49 -18.11 -18.04
C PRO A 47 -9.73 -17.81 -16.74
N ALA A 48 -8.43 -18.10 -16.75
CA ALA A 48 -7.52 -17.68 -15.71
C ALA A 48 -7.72 -16.19 -15.45
N ALA A 49 -7.94 -15.84 -14.19
CA ALA A 49 -8.04 -14.45 -13.77
C ALA A 49 -6.81 -13.70 -14.27
N ALA A 50 -7.04 -12.67 -15.09
CA ALA A 50 -6.00 -11.70 -15.44
C ALA A 50 -5.39 -11.17 -14.13
N PRO A 51 -4.06 -10.94 -14.07
CA PRO A 51 -3.45 -10.39 -12.88
C PRO A 51 -4.16 -9.08 -12.53
N ALA A 52 -4.62 -8.99 -11.28
CA ALA A 52 -5.16 -7.75 -10.74
C ALA A 52 -4.15 -6.64 -11.05
N ALA A 53 -4.59 -5.59 -11.75
CA ALA A 53 -3.77 -4.40 -11.92
C ALA A 53 -3.26 -4.04 -10.52
N SER A 54 -1.95 -4.06 -10.32
CA SER A 54 -1.35 -3.74 -9.03
C SER A 54 -1.86 -2.37 -8.63
N ALA A 55 -2.43 -2.26 -7.42
CA ALA A 55 -2.71 -0.95 -6.86
C ALA A 55 -1.39 -0.16 -6.90
N GLN A 56 -1.44 1.08 -7.39
CA GLN A 56 -0.29 1.96 -7.53
C GLN A 56 -0.61 3.29 -6.87
N ALA A 57 0.38 3.92 -6.25
CA ALA A 57 0.24 5.22 -5.64
C ALA A 57 0.17 6.30 -6.71
N ARG A 58 -1.00 6.95 -6.86
CA ARG A 58 -1.16 8.10 -7.76
C ARG A 58 -0.66 9.40 -7.13
N GLU A 59 -0.62 9.43 -5.80
CA GLU A 59 -0.19 10.57 -5.03
C GLU A 59 0.39 10.18 -3.68
N PHE A 60 1.24 11.04 -3.14
CA PHE A 60 1.80 10.94 -1.81
C PHE A 60 2.28 12.30 -1.31
N TYR A 61 1.96 12.63 -0.07
CA TYR A 61 2.27 13.93 0.52
C TYR A 61 3.03 13.75 1.83
N VAL A 62 3.93 14.69 2.10
CA VAL A 62 4.73 14.72 3.32
C VAL A 62 4.70 16.11 3.93
N VAL A 63 4.61 16.19 5.26
CA VAL A 63 4.91 17.42 6.00
C VAL A 63 6.08 17.15 6.93
N LEU A 64 7.07 18.04 6.89
CA LEU A 64 8.26 18.04 7.74
C LEU A 64 8.25 19.31 8.60
N PRO A 65 7.55 19.31 9.74
CA PRO A 65 7.52 20.45 10.65
C PRO A 65 8.83 20.56 11.44
N GLU A 66 9.00 21.68 12.13
CA GLU A 66 10.17 21.96 12.97
C GLU A 66 10.28 21.01 14.18
N ASP A 67 9.21 20.30 14.54
CA ASP A 67 9.19 19.30 15.61
C ASP A 67 9.99 18.02 15.29
N GLY A 68 10.52 17.92 14.06
CA GLY A 68 11.36 16.83 13.62
C GLY A 68 10.60 15.55 13.25
N ARG A 69 9.27 15.59 13.15
CA ARG A 69 8.46 14.43 12.74
C ARG A 69 8.30 14.35 11.22
N TYR A 70 8.00 13.14 10.75
CA TYR A 70 7.64 12.88 9.37
C TYR A 70 6.14 12.57 9.32
N TYR A 71 5.33 13.48 8.76
CA TYR A 71 3.90 13.22 8.56
C TYR A 71 3.65 12.77 7.12
N ALA A 72 3.02 11.61 6.94
CA ALA A 72 2.82 10.98 5.63
C ALA A 72 1.33 10.83 5.30
N PHE A 73 0.93 11.19 4.08
CA PHE A 73 -0.47 11.18 3.64
C PHE A 73 -0.62 10.51 2.28
N GLY A 74 -1.64 9.65 2.16
CA GLY A 74 -1.99 8.98 0.90
C GLY A 74 -3.05 9.70 0.08
N SER A 75 -3.63 10.80 0.60
CA SER A 75 -4.64 11.58 -0.09
C SER A 75 -4.45 13.08 0.10
N PHE A 76 -4.78 13.86 -0.94
CA PHE A 76 -4.72 15.33 -0.87
C PHE A 76 -5.61 15.89 0.25
N LYS A 77 -6.78 15.30 0.48
CA LYS A 77 -7.72 15.75 1.50
C LYS A 77 -7.10 15.72 2.90
N LEU A 78 -6.55 14.58 3.32
CA LEU A 78 -5.95 14.45 4.66
C LEU A 78 -4.73 15.37 4.82
N TYR A 79 -3.97 15.56 3.75
CA TYR A 79 -2.87 16.51 3.72
C TYR A 79 -3.35 17.97 3.88
N GLN A 80 -4.41 18.38 3.18
CA GLN A 80 -5.01 19.70 3.38
C GLN A 80 -5.57 19.88 4.78
N ASP A 81 -6.30 18.89 5.31
CA ASP A 81 -6.85 18.91 6.66
C ASP A 81 -5.70 19.16 7.67
N TYR A 82 -4.57 18.47 7.51
CA TYR A 82 -3.38 18.69 8.33
C TYR A 82 -2.79 20.10 8.16
N LEU A 83 -2.64 20.60 6.94
CA LEU A 83 -2.10 21.96 6.72
C LEU A 83 -2.99 23.05 7.33
N ALA A 84 -4.31 22.82 7.37
CA ALA A 84 -5.26 23.77 7.93
C ALA A 84 -5.32 23.73 9.46
N HIS A 85 -5.16 22.55 10.07
CA HIS A 85 -5.46 22.33 11.49
C HIS A 85 -4.27 21.86 12.34
N GLY A 86 -3.16 21.44 11.72
CA GLY A 86 -1.99 20.85 12.38
C GLY A 86 -2.18 19.40 12.82
N GLU A 87 -3.33 18.80 12.56
CA GLU A 87 -3.67 17.43 12.94
C GLU A 87 -4.65 16.78 11.96
N VAL A 88 -4.75 15.45 12.04
CA VAL A 88 -5.78 14.67 11.35
C VAL A 88 -6.45 13.72 12.34
N PRO A 89 -7.73 13.33 12.12
CA PRO A 89 -8.50 12.61 13.13
C PRO A 89 -7.93 11.25 13.52
N LEU A 90 -7.32 10.55 12.57
CA LEU A 90 -6.81 9.20 12.76
C LEU A 90 -5.39 9.10 12.25
N THR A 91 -4.51 8.56 13.10
CA THR A 91 -3.11 8.34 12.77
C THR A 91 -2.61 6.99 13.23
N ARG A 92 -1.57 6.50 12.56
CA ARG A 92 -0.72 5.41 13.06
C ARG A 92 0.70 5.93 13.18
N THR A 93 1.32 5.75 14.34
CA THR A 93 2.66 6.29 14.62
C THR A 93 3.68 5.17 14.71
N ARG A 94 4.84 5.36 14.07
CA ARG A 94 6.01 4.48 14.16
C ARG A 94 7.20 5.28 14.66
N ILE A 95 7.68 4.97 15.86
CA ILE A 95 8.81 5.65 16.51
C ILE A 95 10.11 5.12 15.90
N GLY A 96 11.03 6.02 15.54
CA GLY A 96 12.36 5.65 15.03
C GLY A 96 12.39 5.08 13.60
N ALA A 97 11.24 5.02 12.92
CA ALA A 97 11.13 4.40 11.59
C ALA A 97 11.49 5.34 10.43
N GLY A 98 11.54 6.65 10.67
CA GLY A 98 11.78 7.68 9.68
C GLY A 98 13.27 7.90 9.39
N PRO A 99 13.60 8.61 8.30
CA PRO A 99 14.99 8.89 7.96
C PRO A 99 15.69 9.65 9.11
N GLY A 100 16.89 9.23 9.48
CA GLY A 100 17.60 9.78 10.64
C GLY A 100 17.01 9.40 12.01
N GLY A 101 16.20 8.33 12.08
CA GLY A 101 15.58 7.87 13.32
C GLY A 101 14.37 8.70 13.77
N ARG A 102 13.78 9.48 12.85
CA ARG A 102 12.61 10.32 13.13
C ARG A 102 11.36 9.47 13.37
N THR A 103 10.42 10.01 14.15
CA THR A 103 9.08 9.42 14.26
C THR A 103 8.29 9.68 12.98
N VAL A 104 7.62 8.65 12.47
CA VAL A 104 6.72 8.73 11.32
C VAL A 104 5.27 8.65 11.79
N VAL A 105 4.45 9.59 11.35
CA VAL A 105 3.01 9.65 11.64
C VAL A 105 2.27 9.51 10.31
N PHE A 106 1.54 8.42 10.15
CA PHE A 106 0.73 8.16 8.98
C PHE A 106 -0.69 8.64 9.23
N ALA A 107 -1.22 9.49 8.35
CA ALA A 107 -2.65 9.77 8.32
C ALA A 107 -3.39 8.55 7.74
N ILE A 108 -4.38 8.06 8.48
CA ILE A 108 -5.15 6.87 8.09
C ILE A 108 -6.65 7.18 8.04
N THR A 109 -7.41 6.31 7.40
CA THR A 109 -8.87 6.39 7.32
C THR A 109 -9.54 5.42 8.30
N ASN A 110 -10.85 5.57 8.50
CA ASN A 110 -11.63 4.59 9.26
C ASN A 110 -11.56 3.19 8.66
N ASP A 111 -11.42 3.06 7.34
CA ASP A 111 -11.35 1.75 6.68
C ASP A 111 -9.98 1.09 6.89
N ASP A 112 -8.90 1.88 6.99
CA ASP A 112 -7.59 1.39 7.42
C ASP A 112 -7.62 0.87 8.87
N VAL A 113 -8.37 1.57 9.75
CA VAL A 113 -8.57 1.13 11.14
C VAL A 113 -9.35 -0.19 11.18
N LYS A 114 -10.47 -0.28 10.46
CA LYS A 114 -11.33 -1.48 10.44
C LYS A 114 -10.64 -2.68 9.82
N SER A 115 -9.87 -2.48 8.75
CA SER A 115 -9.15 -3.56 8.06
C SER A 115 -7.93 -4.05 8.83
N GLY A 116 -7.35 -3.19 9.68
CA GLY A 116 -6.11 -3.46 10.41
C GLY A 116 -4.88 -3.60 9.50
N GLN A 117 -5.02 -3.35 8.20
CA GLN A 117 -3.94 -3.46 7.23
C GLN A 117 -3.07 -2.19 7.20
N PRO A 118 -1.88 -2.23 6.60
CA PRO A 118 -1.12 -1.04 6.28
C PRO A 118 -1.91 -0.13 5.33
N SER A 119 -2.07 1.13 5.71
CA SER A 119 -2.70 2.15 4.86
C SER A 119 -1.85 2.46 3.62
N GLN A 120 -2.42 3.12 2.62
CA GLN A 120 -1.67 3.55 1.42
C GLN A 120 -0.36 4.29 1.75
N PRO A 121 -0.32 5.33 2.62
CA PRO A 121 0.94 6.03 2.90
C PRO A 121 1.96 5.15 3.62
N GLU A 122 1.53 4.17 4.40
CA GLU A 122 2.44 3.16 4.99
C GLU A 122 3.04 2.27 3.91
N GLN A 123 2.22 1.79 2.96
CA GLN A 123 2.72 0.93 1.89
C GLN A 123 3.68 1.69 0.95
N VAL A 124 3.42 2.97 0.66
CA VAL A 124 4.32 3.83 -0.11
C VAL A 124 5.64 4.02 0.64
N PHE A 125 5.58 4.37 1.93
CA PHE A 125 6.75 4.59 2.77
C PHE A 125 7.60 3.31 2.91
N ASP A 126 6.96 2.15 3.07
CA ASP A 126 7.62 0.85 3.18
C ASP A 126 8.16 0.32 1.84
N GLY A 127 7.99 1.05 0.73
CA GLY A 127 8.38 0.60 -0.61
C GLY A 127 7.54 -0.56 -1.15
N LYS A 128 6.40 -0.85 -0.54
CA LYS A 128 5.48 -1.93 -0.93
C LYS A 128 4.46 -1.50 -1.99
N LEU A 129 4.26 -0.19 -2.16
CA LEU A 129 3.36 0.37 -3.18
C LEU A 129 4.14 1.28 -4.13
N ALA A 130 4.28 0.84 -5.38
CA ALA A 130 4.96 1.60 -6.41
C ALA A 130 4.12 2.80 -6.87
N ALA A 131 4.80 3.83 -7.39
CA ALA A 131 4.15 4.98 -8.00
C ALA A 131 3.46 4.62 -9.32
N ALA A 132 2.29 5.22 -9.57
CA ALA A 132 1.59 5.12 -10.84
C ALA A 132 2.22 6.04 -11.90
N PRO A 133 2.03 5.75 -13.21
CA PRO A 133 2.29 6.74 -14.25
C PRO A 133 1.55 8.05 -13.95
N GLY A 134 2.25 9.18 -14.09
CA GLY A 134 1.70 10.50 -13.74
C GLY A 134 1.58 10.75 -12.23
N PHE A 135 2.44 10.09 -11.43
CA PHE A 135 2.57 10.35 -10.00
C PHE A 135 2.72 11.85 -9.69
N TYR A 136 2.14 12.25 -8.58
CA TYR A 136 2.26 13.59 -8.05
C TYR A 136 2.55 13.53 -6.56
N GLY A 137 3.51 14.29 -6.10
CA GLY A 137 3.75 14.38 -4.67
C GLY A 137 4.16 15.76 -4.22
N GLU A 138 3.95 16.01 -2.94
CA GLU A 138 4.40 17.25 -2.31
C GLU A 138 5.11 16.96 -0.99
N VAL A 139 6.13 17.75 -0.70
CA VAL A 139 6.66 17.92 0.65
C VAL A 139 6.46 19.37 1.07
N PHE A 140 5.81 19.59 2.20
CA PHE A 140 5.74 20.89 2.85
C PHE A 140 6.82 20.97 3.94
N LYS A 141 7.74 21.92 3.81
CA LYS A 141 8.87 22.14 4.73
C LYS A 141 9.23 23.62 4.75
N ASP A 142 9.46 24.17 5.93
CA ASP A 142 9.90 25.56 6.15
C ASP A 142 9.04 26.61 5.41
N GLY A 143 7.71 26.40 5.39
CA GLY A 143 6.77 27.30 4.72
C GLY A 143 6.78 27.23 3.18
N ARG A 144 7.40 26.20 2.61
CA ARG A 144 7.55 26.01 1.15
C ARG A 144 6.92 24.70 0.70
N TYR A 145 6.38 24.73 -0.52
CA TYR A 145 5.90 23.54 -1.21
C TYR A 145 6.98 23.03 -2.15
N TYR A 146 7.45 21.81 -1.94
CA TYR A 146 8.32 21.09 -2.88
C TYR A 146 7.44 20.10 -3.64
N VAL A 147 7.39 20.19 -4.97
CA VAL A 147 6.41 19.44 -5.78
C VAL A 147 7.12 18.52 -6.77
N PHE A 148 6.79 17.23 -6.70
CA PHE A 148 7.51 16.13 -7.32
C PHE A 148 6.66 15.43 -8.38
N GLY A 149 7.32 14.98 -9.45
CA GLY A 149 6.72 14.11 -10.47
C GLY A 149 7.09 12.64 -10.30
N GLU A 150 8.05 12.35 -9.42
CA GLU A 150 8.52 11.00 -9.14
C GLU A 150 8.55 10.75 -7.64
N LEU A 151 8.08 9.58 -7.23
CA LEU A 151 8.06 9.17 -5.83
C LEU A 151 9.47 9.05 -5.26
N LYS A 152 10.44 8.60 -6.07
CA LYS A 152 11.83 8.46 -5.64
C LYS A 152 12.42 9.82 -5.22
N ASP A 153 12.28 10.83 -6.07
CA ASP A 153 12.77 12.18 -5.79
C ASP A 153 12.13 12.77 -4.52
N LEU A 154 10.84 12.49 -4.29
CA LEU A 154 10.14 12.89 -3.07
C LEU A 154 10.72 12.23 -1.83
N LEU A 155 10.90 10.90 -1.86
CA LEU A 155 11.42 10.15 -0.71
C LEU A 155 12.87 10.54 -0.41
N ASP A 156 13.69 10.73 -1.43
CA ASP A 156 15.07 11.21 -1.29
C ASP A 156 15.10 12.61 -0.67
N PHE A 157 14.27 13.54 -1.16
CA PHE A 157 14.16 14.88 -0.56
C PHE A 157 13.67 14.81 0.89
N ALA A 158 12.67 13.98 1.19
CA ALA A 158 12.15 13.86 2.54
C ALA A 158 13.20 13.25 3.50
N ALA A 159 14.13 12.44 2.99
CA ALA A 159 15.23 11.86 3.75
C ALA A 159 16.43 12.82 3.93
N PHE A 160 16.84 13.51 2.87
CA PHE A 160 18.13 14.22 2.81
C PHE A 160 18.01 15.74 2.62
N GLY A 161 16.86 16.23 2.12
CA GLY A 161 16.60 17.65 1.90
C GLY A 161 17.24 18.24 0.65
N GLU A 162 17.80 17.42 -0.23
CA GLU A 162 18.52 17.88 -1.42
C GLU A 162 17.60 18.01 -2.64
N VAL A 163 17.78 19.08 -3.42
CA VAL A 163 17.04 19.35 -4.67
C VAL A 163 18.06 19.66 -5.77
N PRO A 164 18.43 18.69 -6.61
CA PRO A 164 19.51 18.87 -7.58
C PRO A 164 19.11 19.79 -8.74
N TYR A 165 17.85 19.72 -9.17
CA TYR A 165 17.29 20.55 -10.24
C TYR A 165 15.92 21.08 -9.81
N SER A 166 15.63 22.35 -10.10
CA SER A 166 14.30 22.88 -9.85
C SER A 166 13.96 24.12 -10.67
N PHE A 167 12.66 24.40 -10.76
CA PHE A 167 12.14 25.73 -11.04
C PHE A 167 11.49 26.26 -9.75
N THR A 168 11.67 27.53 -9.44
CA THR A 168 11.10 28.12 -8.22
C THR A 168 10.18 29.28 -8.58
N ASP A 169 8.96 29.23 -8.08
CA ASP A 169 7.99 30.32 -8.14
C ASP A 169 7.80 30.90 -6.73
N ILE A 170 8.32 32.11 -6.51
CA ILE A 170 8.23 32.81 -5.22
C ILE A 170 6.86 33.49 -5.12
N GLY A 171 6.16 33.33 -3.99
CA GLY A 171 4.87 33.98 -3.75
C GLY A 171 3.67 33.37 -4.48
N ALA A 172 3.88 32.27 -5.22
CA ALA A 172 2.85 31.66 -6.06
C ALA A 172 1.98 30.61 -5.35
N GLY A 173 2.37 30.20 -4.13
CA GLY A 173 1.66 29.20 -3.33
C GLY A 173 0.58 29.81 -2.41
N PRO A 174 -0.22 28.95 -1.75
CA PRO A 174 -1.15 29.36 -0.70
C PRO A 174 -0.48 30.29 0.33
N ASN A 175 -1.17 31.36 0.71
CA ASN A 175 -0.67 32.39 1.63
C ASN A 175 0.66 33.04 1.20
N GLY A 176 0.95 33.09 -0.11
CA GLY A 176 2.21 33.64 -0.62
C GLY A 176 3.42 32.72 -0.43
N ALA A 177 3.19 31.43 -0.17
CA ALA A 177 4.28 30.46 -0.03
C ALA A 177 5.11 30.33 -1.32
N THR A 178 6.37 29.96 -1.17
CA THR A 178 7.23 29.59 -2.30
C THR A 178 6.89 28.17 -2.77
N ILE A 179 6.86 27.98 -4.09
CA ILE A 179 6.74 26.66 -4.71
C ILE A 179 8.05 26.32 -5.41
N VAL A 180 8.59 25.15 -5.10
CA VAL A 180 9.78 24.57 -5.72
C VAL A 180 9.34 23.35 -6.52
N TRP A 181 9.37 23.45 -7.85
CA TRP A 181 9.13 22.35 -8.76
C TRP A 181 10.40 21.50 -8.84
N VAL A 182 10.44 20.40 -8.09
CA VAL A 182 11.62 19.54 -8.02
C VAL A 182 11.75 18.71 -9.29
N MET A 183 12.93 18.73 -9.89
CA MET A 183 13.23 18.07 -11.15
C MET A 183 14.40 17.11 -10.97
N ASN A 184 14.54 16.21 -11.92
CA ASN A 184 15.72 15.38 -12.14
C ASN A 184 16.34 15.72 -13.50
N LYS A 185 17.48 15.12 -13.81
CA LYS A 185 18.21 15.40 -15.05
C LYS A 185 17.34 15.28 -16.30
N ASP A 186 16.48 14.26 -16.35
CA ASP A 186 15.65 13.95 -17.51
C ASP A 186 14.46 14.90 -17.64
N SER A 187 13.79 15.20 -16.53
CA SER A 187 12.66 16.13 -16.51
C SER A 187 13.09 17.58 -16.66
N PHE A 188 14.25 17.96 -16.15
CA PHE A 188 14.79 19.32 -16.29
C PHE A 188 15.12 19.63 -17.76
N ALA A 189 15.65 18.66 -18.51
CA ALA A 189 15.90 18.80 -19.94
C ALA A 189 14.61 19.03 -20.76
N LYS A 190 13.45 18.59 -20.26
CA LYS A 190 12.13 18.84 -20.87
C LYS A 190 11.56 20.23 -20.55
N GLY A 191 12.25 21.00 -19.70
CA GLY A 191 11.85 22.35 -19.31
C GLY A 191 10.83 22.38 -18.18
N ARG A 192 10.11 23.50 -18.10
CA ARG A 192 9.20 23.79 -16.98
C ARG A 192 8.01 22.81 -16.96
N PRO A 193 7.64 22.21 -15.81
CA PRO A 193 6.66 21.12 -15.75
C PRO A 193 5.21 21.63 -15.78
N ALA A 194 4.72 21.97 -16.97
CA ALA A 194 3.39 22.57 -17.17
C ALA A 194 2.25 21.75 -16.55
N GLU A 195 2.22 20.43 -16.75
CA GLU A 195 1.17 19.55 -16.22
C GLU A 195 1.17 19.51 -14.68
N ARG A 196 2.34 19.53 -14.05
CA ARG A 196 2.46 19.50 -12.59
C ARG A 196 2.03 20.82 -11.97
N ILE A 197 2.38 21.93 -12.62
CA ILE A 197 1.92 23.28 -12.23
C ILE A 197 0.40 23.35 -12.28
N GLU A 198 -0.19 22.83 -13.36
CA GLU A 198 -1.64 22.84 -13.53
C GLU A 198 -2.33 21.95 -12.48
N ARG A 199 -1.81 20.74 -12.25
CA ARG A 199 -2.32 19.84 -11.21
C ARG A 199 -2.25 20.46 -9.81
N PHE A 200 -1.17 21.18 -9.48
CA PHE A 200 -1.07 21.92 -8.21
C PHE A 200 -2.20 22.95 -8.10
N ARG A 201 -2.44 23.77 -9.14
CA ARG A 201 -3.50 24.78 -9.11
C ARG A 201 -4.89 24.18 -8.96
N GLN A 202 -5.17 23.11 -9.70
CA GLN A 202 -6.48 22.43 -9.67
C GLN A 202 -6.78 21.88 -8.28
N GLN A 203 -5.83 21.21 -7.64
CA GLN A 203 -6.01 20.68 -6.28
C GLN A 203 -6.34 21.80 -5.28
N ARG A 204 -5.70 22.97 -5.39
CA ARG A 204 -5.98 24.13 -4.51
C ARG A 204 -7.30 24.83 -4.80
N GLN A 205 -7.90 24.63 -5.97
CA GLN A 205 -9.26 25.11 -6.26
C GLN A 205 -10.32 24.15 -5.72
N GLN A 206 -10.06 22.85 -5.72
CA GLN A 206 -10.98 21.82 -5.22
C GLN A 206 -11.05 21.75 -3.69
N GLY A 207 -10.05 22.29 -2.99
CA GLY A 207 -10.00 22.35 -1.53
C GLY A 207 -10.60 23.63 -0.92
N LYS A 208 -11.21 24.50 -1.72
CA LYS A 208 -12.00 25.66 -1.25
C LYS A 208 -13.48 25.29 -1.16
#